data_AF-A0A1Q7KQ64-F1
#
_entry.id   AF-A0A1Q7KQ64-F1
#
_cell.length_a   1.000
_cell.length_b   1.000
_cell.length_c   1.000
_cell.angle_alpha   90.00
_cell.angle_beta   90.00
_cell.angle_gamma   90.00
#
_symmetry.space_group_name_H-M   'P 1'
#
loop_
_entity.id
_entity.type
_entity.pdbx_description
1 polymer ?
#
loop_
_entity_poly.entity_id
_entity_poly.type
_entity_poly.pdbx_seq_one_letter_code
_entity_poly.pdbx_strand_id
1 'polypeptide(L)'
;MLFALVDELVDAQIHFNLYQDLVAAIPEYSTEFNQSNTFWSLTFSAHLDATVLRICKAYDQYGSDKPSLNLTSLLDTIDANLHLFDEPNFRERLKGNPFVDSLAETNRRPDPARLKQDKLSVSNSDPLVKKLTIWRNNFFAHRSTKQALDAKGLVGRYPLLISEIGTLLATGVAIVNRYSSLFVATSHSTGIVGRDDYKWLLKAARESLDAYEARIQKQINQVSRASLTLQQAPVAGYMEGGSADSKMRNQQEFELANRFHNAADQEEARRLGDELGRMVFGQKTPFSR
;
A
#
# COMPACT_ATOMS: atom_id res chain seq x y z
N MET A 1 24.90 17.77 -7.27
CA MET A 1 24.41 17.93 -5.87
C MET A 1 22.97 18.40 -5.84
N LEU A 2 22.66 19.64 -6.24
CA LEU A 2 21.30 20.18 -6.18
C LEU A 2 20.25 19.28 -6.85
N PHE A 3 20.45 18.91 -8.12
CA PHE A 3 19.50 18.05 -8.84
C PHE A 3 19.32 16.66 -8.24
N ALA A 4 20.38 16.04 -7.72
CA ALA A 4 20.25 14.76 -7.06
C ALA A 4 19.43 14.85 -5.75
N LEU A 5 19.51 15.96 -5.00
CA LEU A 5 18.62 16.20 -3.85
C LEU A 5 17.19 16.55 -4.26
N VAL A 6 17.02 17.25 -5.38
CA VAL A 6 15.70 17.45 -6.00
C VAL A 6 15.08 16.09 -6.30
N ASP A 7 15.78 15.20 -7.00
CA ASP A 7 15.27 13.88 -7.36
C ASP A 7 14.89 13.08 -6.11
N GLU A 8 15.74 13.07 -5.07
CA GLU A 8 15.44 12.38 -3.82
C GLU A 8 14.16 12.90 -3.13
N LEU A 9 13.98 14.23 -3.07
CA LEU A 9 12.83 14.84 -2.39
C LEU A 9 11.55 14.82 -3.24
N VAL A 10 11.66 14.98 -4.55
CA VAL A 10 10.53 14.87 -5.48
C VAL A 10 10.01 13.44 -5.51
N ASP A 11 10.89 12.45 -5.63
CA ASP A 11 10.50 11.03 -5.59
C ASP A 11 9.86 10.67 -4.24
N ALA A 12 10.42 11.16 -3.14
CA ALA A 12 9.84 10.95 -1.81
C ALA A 12 8.44 11.54 -1.70
N GLN A 13 8.23 12.76 -2.21
CA GLN A 13 6.92 13.40 -2.23
C GLN A 13 5.93 12.64 -3.13
N ILE A 14 6.37 12.14 -4.28
CA ILE A 14 5.52 11.33 -5.19
C ILE A 14 5.06 10.05 -4.50
N HIS A 15 5.96 9.30 -3.87
CA HIS A 15 5.60 8.10 -3.11
C HIS A 15 4.64 8.42 -1.95
N PHE A 16 4.89 9.51 -1.23
CA PHE A 16 4.01 9.95 -0.15
C PHE A 16 2.61 10.31 -0.65
N ASN A 17 2.51 11.04 -1.76
CA ASN A 17 1.24 11.39 -2.38
C ASN A 17 0.46 10.14 -2.78
N LEU A 18 1.12 9.17 -3.43
CA LEU A 18 0.47 7.92 -3.83
C LEU A 18 0.00 7.10 -2.61
N TYR A 19 0.81 7.03 -1.54
CA TYR A 19 0.37 6.43 -0.27
C TYR A 19 -0.89 7.10 0.26
N GLN A 20 -0.93 8.44 0.30
CA GLN A 20 -2.11 9.18 0.77
C GLN A 20 -3.33 8.95 -0.12
N ASP A 21 -3.15 8.94 -1.44
CA ASP A 21 -4.24 8.71 -2.41
C ASP A 21 -4.81 7.28 -2.31
N LEU A 22 -3.95 6.29 -2.08
CA LEU A 22 -4.38 4.91 -1.80
C LEU A 22 -5.15 4.81 -0.49
N VAL A 23 -4.67 5.45 0.58
CA VAL A 23 -5.35 5.46 1.89
C VAL A 23 -6.72 6.15 1.77
N ALA A 24 -6.78 7.25 1.03
CA ALA A 24 -8.03 7.98 0.78
C ALA A 24 -9.04 7.18 -0.06
N ALA A 25 -8.59 6.21 -0.85
CA ALA A 25 -9.45 5.34 -1.64
C ALA A 25 -10.06 4.16 -0.84
N ILE A 26 -9.50 3.83 0.33
CA ILE A 26 -9.96 2.68 1.14
C ILE A 26 -11.47 2.71 1.44
N PRO A 27 -12.08 3.84 1.86
CA PRO A 27 -13.51 3.87 2.17
C PRO A 27 -14.39 3.50 0.97
N GLU A 28 -13.98 3.84 -0.25
CA GLU A 28 -14.73 3.56 -1.47
C GLU A 28 -14.43 2.16 -2.01
N TYR A 29 -13.19 1.65 -1.88
CA TYR A 29 -12.72 0.41 -2.52
C TYR A 29 -12.32 -0.70 -1.53
N SER A 30 -12.92 -0.72 -0.34
CA SER A 30 -12.54 -1.67 0.72
C SER A 30 -12.66 -3.14 0.30
N THR A 31 -13.70 -3.51 -0.44
CA THR A 31 -13.92 -4.88 -0.94
C THR A 31 -12.81 -5.30 -1.90
N GLU A 32 -12.39 -4.41 -2.79
CA GLU A 32 -11.36 -4.63 -3.80
C GLU A 32 -9.98 -4.74 -3.16
N PHE A 33 -9.66 -3.88 -2.19
CA PHE A 33 -8.44 -4.00 -1.40
C PHE A 33 -8.38 -5.35 -0.65
N ASN A 34 -9.52 -5.85 -0.16
CA ASN A 34 -9.59 -7.11 0.56
C ASN A 34 -9.37 -8.35 -0.34
N GLN A 35 -9.59 -8.25 -1.65
CA GLN A 35 -9.32 -9.37 -2.58
C GLN A 35 -7.83 -9.73 -2.67
N SER A 36 -6.94 -8.80 -2.32
CA SER A 36 -5.49 -8.98 -2.41
C SER A 36 -4.80 -8.32 -1.22
N ASN A 37 -5.29 -8.59 -0.02
CA ASN A 37 -4.89 -7.92 1.22
C ASN A 37 -3.36 -7.85 1.42
N THR A 38 -2.67 -8.98 1.25
CA THR A 38 -1.20 -9.04 1.41
C THR A 38 -0.48 -8.15 0.40
N PHE A 39 -0.88 -8.18 -0.87
CA PHE A 39 -0.29 -7.35 -1.91
C PHE A 39 -0.42 -5.87 -1.55
N TRP A 40 -1.64 -5.43 -1.24
CA TRP A 40 -1.90 -4.03 -0.92
C TRP A 40 -1.19 -3.58 0.34
N SER A 41 -1.18 -4.39 1.40
CA SER A 41 -0.42 -4.11 2.64
C SER A 41 1.07 -3.88 2.37
N LEU A 42 1.68 -4.72 1.52
CA LEU A 42 3.06 -4.54 1.09
C LEU A 42 3.24 -3.29 0.22
N THR A 43 2.29 -2.97 -0.66
CA THR A 43 2.31 -1.74 -1.48
C THR A 43 2.25 -0.47 -0.63
N PHE A 44 1.34 -0.41 0.36
CA PHE A 44 1.25 0.72 1.30
C PHE A 44 2.57 0.91 2.05
N SER A 45 3.12 -0.19 2.57
CA SER A 45 4.38 -0.19 3.31
C SER A 45 5.55 0.27 2.42
N ALA A 46 5.63 -0.25 1.19
CA ALA A 46 6.70 0.08 0.26
C ALA A 46 6.73 1.58 -0.11
N HIS A 47 5.57 2.21 -0.33
CA HIS A 47 5.51 3.65 -0.61
C HIS A 47 5.90 4.50 0.60
N LEU A 48 5.48 4.10 1.81
CA LEU A 48 5.86 4.80 3.02
C LEU A 48 7.36 4.61 3.34
N ASP A 49 7.90 3.40 3.18
CA ASP A 49 9.31 3.09 3.35
C ASP A 49 10.18 3.87 2.37
N ALA A 50 9.80 3.89 1.07
CA ALA A 50 10.49 4.67 0.06
C ALA A 50 10.52 6.16 0.43
N THR A 51 9.40 6.70 0.91
CA THR A 51 9.32 8.09 1.41
C THR A 51 10.30 8.32 2.56
N VAL A 52 10.20 7.50 3.61
CA VAL A 52 10.97 7.70 4.86
C VAL A 52 12.47 7.52 4.63
N LEU A 53 12.87 6.52 3.85
CA LEU A 53 14.27 6.28 3.52
C LEU A 53 14.90 7.46 2.76
N ARG A 54 14.16 8.04 1.81
CA ARG A 54 14.63 9.18 1.03
C ARG A 54 14.74 10.46 1.86
N ILE A 55 13.74 10.78 2.70
CA ILE A 55 13.87 11.92 3.62
C ILE A 55 14.99 11.71 4.65
N CYS A 56 15.23 10.48 5.12
CA CYS A 56 16.35 10.18 6.01
C CYS A 56 17.72 10.48 5.37
N LYS A 57 17.85 10.26 4.04
CA LYS A 57 19.05 10.64 3.29
C LYS A 57 19.13 12.17 3.12
N ALA A 58 18.03 12.79 2.69
CA ALA A 58 17.99 14.22 2.42
C ALA A 58 18.25 15.07 3.67
N TYR A 59 17.79 14.63 4.84
CA TYR A 59 17.98 15.29 6.14
C TYR A 59 19.13 14.72 6.96
N ASP A 60 20.02 13.92 6.36
CA ASP A 60 21.16 13.39 7.09
C ASP A 60 22.04 14.52 7.65
N GLN A 61 22.69 14.24 8.78
CA GLN A 61 23.47 15.21 9.54
C GLN A 61 24.97 14.94 9.42
N TYR A 62 25.37 14.02 8.54
CA TYR A 62 26.79 13.81 8.23
C TYR A 62 27.37 15.04 7.53
N GLY A 63 28.37 15.64 8.17
CA GLY A 63 29.09 16.82 7.69
C GLY A 63 30.37 16.49 6.92
N SER A 64 31.31 17.43 6.93
CA SER A 64 32.61 17.39 6.21
C SER A 64 33.44 16.13 6.44
N ASP A 65 33.28 15.49 7.58
CA ASP A 65 34.06 14.32 7.99
C ASP A 65 33.60 13.03 7.27
N LYS A 66 32.39 13.06 6.71
CA LYS A 66 31.80 12.02 5.86
C LYS A 66 31.00 12.69 4.75
N PRO A 67 31.64 13.01 3.61
CA PRO A 67 30.98 13.72 2.53
C PRO A 67 29.77 12.91 2.06
N SER A 68 28.58 13.44 2.37
CA SER A 68 27.31 12.87 1.98
C SER A 68 26.45 13.97 1.40
N LEU A 69 25.66 13.61 0.41
CA LEU A 69 24.76 14.53 -0.25
C LEU A 69 23.47 14.66 0.58
N ASN A 70 23.32 15.76 1.30
CA ASN A 70 22.15 16.09 2.13
C ASN A 70 21.86 17.61 2.12
N LEU A 71 20.70 18.02 2.62
CA LEU A 71 20.28 19.42 2.65
C LEU A 71 21.26 20.32 3.43
N THR A 72 21.83 19.83 4.54
CA THR A 72 22.84 20.57 5.31
C THR A 72 24.07 20.87 4.44
N SER A 73 24.65 19.85 3.82
CA SER A 73 25.80 19.98 2.92
C SER A 73 25.53 20.88 1.71
N LEU A 74 24.30 20.83 1.16
CA LEU A 74 23.87 21.70 0.06
C LEU A 74 23.87 23.16 0.51
N LEU A 75 23.22 23.46 1.64
CA LEU A 75 23.11 24.83 2.13
C LEU A 75 24.46 25.39 2.57
N ASP A 76 25.32 24.58 3.20
CA ASP A 76 26.69 24.98 3.55
C ASP A 76 27.53 25.26 2.30
N THR A 77 27.37 24.46 1.24
CA THR A 77 28.05 24.71 -0.03
C THR A 77 27.56 25.99 -0.68
N ILE A 78 26.26 26.27 -0.63
CA ILE A 78 25.68 27.52 -1.15
C ILE A 78 26.22 28.72 -0.38
N ASP A 79 26.24 28.65 0.95
CA ASP A 79 26.76 29.69 1.84
C ASP A 79 28.23 30.01 1.55
N ALA A 80 29.05 28.97 1.35
CA ALA A 80 30.46 29.11 0.99
C ALA A 80 30.69 29.65 -0.44
N ASN A 81 29.69 29.55 -1.34
CA ASN A 81 29.84 29.84 -2.77
C ASN A 81 28.78 30.81 -3.30
N LEU A 82 28.37 31.80 -2.50
CA LEU A 82 27.36 32.79 -2.91
C LEU A 82 27.71 33.52 -4.22
N HIS A 83 29.00 33.69 -4.53
CA HIS A 83 29.47 34.31 -5.77
C HIS A 83 28.99 33.56 -7.04
N LEU A 84 28.70 32.26 -6.94
CA LEU A 84 28.12 31.50 -8.04
C LEU A 84 26.72 32.02 -8.41
N PHE A 85 26.00 32.65 -7.49
CA PHE A 85 24.68 33.21 -7.75
C PHE A 85 24.72 34.62 -8.34
N ASP A 86 25.91 35.24 -8.42
CA ASP A 86 26.06 36.57 -9.02
C ASP A 86 25.75 36.51 -10.53
N GLU A 87 25.21 37.61 -11.05
CA GLU A 87 24.66 37.69 -12.42
C GLU A 87 25.61 37.16 -13.52
N PRO A 88 26.93 37.48 -13.54
CA PRO A 88 27.82 36.96 -14.58
C PRO A 88 27.90 35.43 -14.59
N ASN A 89 27.96 34.80 -13.41
CA ASN A 89 28.02 33.35 -13.28
C ASN A 89 26.68 32.69 -13.62
N PHE A 90 25.57 33.35 -13.29
CA PHE A 90 24.23 32.90 -13.66
C PHE A 90 24.04 32.92 -15.19
N ARG A 91 24.42 34.01 -15.86
CA ARG A 91 24.35 34.14 -17.32
C ARG A 91 25.20 33.09 -18.03
N GLU A 92 26.42 32.84 -17.55
CA GLU A 92 27.29 31.82 -18.15
C GLU A 92 26.68 30.41 -18.00
N ARG A 93 26.08 30.09 -16.85
CA ARG A 93 25.38 28.80 -16.68
C ARG A 93 24.19 28.63 -17.60
N LEU A 94 23.45 29.70 -17.89
CA LEU A 94 22.27 29.70 -18.75
C LEU A 94 22.60 30.08 -20.20
N LYS A 95 23.87 30.00 -20.61
CA LYS A 95 24.28 30.30 -21.98
C LYS A 95 23.51 29.42 -22.98
N GLY A 96 22.77 30.07 -23.89
CA GLY A 96 21.89 29.40 -24.85
C GLY A 96 20.41 29.33 -24.43
N ASN A 97 20.07 29.75 -23.20
CA ASN A 97 18.68 29.97 -22.82
C ASN A 97 18.17 31.27 -23.48
N PRO A 98 17.11 31.23 -24.30
CA PRO A 98 16.59 32.42 -25.00
C PRO A 98 16.03 33.50 -24.06
N PHE A 99 15.81 33.17 -22.79
CA PHE A 99 15.25 34.07 -21.78
C PHE A 99 16.29 34.54 -20.75
N VAL A 100 17.58 34.25 -20.95
CA VAL A 100 18.63 34.54 -19.94
C VAL A 100 18.67 36.00 -19.52
N ASP A 101 18.41 36.95 -20.43
CA ASP A 101 18.40 38.37 -20.12
C ASP A 101 17.29 38.72 -19.12
N SER A 102 16.05 38.32 -19.41
CA SER A 102 14.91 38.54 -18.52
C SER A 102 15.07 37.80 -17.19
N LEU A 103 15.63 36.59 -17.21
CA LEU A 103 15.88 35.83 -15.98
C LEU A 103 16.99 36.47 -15.13
N ALA A 104 17.95 37.17 -15.73
CA ALA A 104 19.03 37.82 -15.01
C ALA A 104 18.63 39.15 -14.34
N GLU A 105 17.51 39.77 -14.72
CA GLU A 105 17.04 41.04 -14.15
C GLU A 105 16.76 40.96 -12.63
N THR A 106 16.32 39.80 -12.16
CA THR A 106 16.06 39.57 -10.74
C THR A 106 17.34 39.20 -9.99
N ASN A 107 17.56 39.76 -8.80
CA ASN A 107 18.66 39.34 -7.93
C ASN A 107 18.55 37.84 -7.60
N ARG A 108 19.56 37.07 -8.04
CA ARG A 108 19.64 35.62 -7.84
C ARG A 108 20.39 35.21 -6.58
N ARG A 109 21.05 36.15 -5.89
CA ARG A 109 21.81 35.85 -4.69
C ARG A 109 20.87 35.46 -3.54
N PRO A 110 21.11 34.34 -2.85
CA PRO A 110 20.33 33.96 -1.68
C PRO A 110 20.31 35.07 -0.62
N ASP A 111 19.12 35.33 -0.06
CA ASP A 111 18.97 36.20 1.10
C ASP A 111 19.66 35.56 2.32
N PRO A 112 20.61 36.24 2.98
CA PRO A 112 21.35 35.67 4.11
C PRO A 112 20.46 35.27 5.30
N ALA A 113 19.41 36.06 5.59
CA ALA A 113 18.49 35.75 6.69
C ALA A 113 17.71 34.47 6.39
N ARG A 114 17.19 34.34 5.16
CA ARG A 114 16.51 33.14 4.69
C ARG A 114 17.43 31.91 4.64
N LEU A 115 18.67 32.06 4.15
CA LEU A 115 19.63 30.96 4.12
C LEU A 115 19.93 30.43 5.53
N LYS A 116 20.11 31.33 6.50
CA LYS A 116 20.27 30.96 7.90
C LYS A 116 19.04 30.22 8.45
N GLN A 117 17.83 30.68 8.12
CA GLN A 117 16.60 30.01 8.52
C GLN A 117 16.49 28.61 7.92
N ASP A 118 16.78 28.46 6.63
CA ASP A 118 16.75 27.18 5.95
C ASP A 118 17.76 26.21 6.57
N LYS A 119 18.99 26.67 6.91
CA LYS A 119 20.01 25.87 7.62
C LYS A 119 19.51 25.37 8.97
N LEU A 120 18.81 26.21 9.73
CA LEU A 120 18.22 25.79 11.01
C LEU A 120 17.13 24.73 10.81
N SER A 121 16.26 24.90 9.82
CA SER A 121 15.12 24.02 9.53
C SER A 121 15.50 22.60 9.08
N VAL A 122 16.76 22.39 8.67
CA VAL A 122 17.25 21.07 8.23
C VAL A 122 18.27 20.46 9.19
N SER A 123 18.54 21.12 10.32
CA SER A 123 19.48 20.65 11.34
C SER A 123 18.77 20.04 12.54
N ASN A 124 19.51 19.31 13.38
CA ASN A 124 18.99 18.78 14.65
C ASN A 124 18.52 19.85 15.67
N SER A 125 18.70 21.14 15.38
CA SER A 125 18.04 22.21 16.14
C SER A 125 16.53 22.22 15.92
N ASP A 126 16.06 21.76 14.75
CA ASP A 126 14.66 21.49 14.50
C ASP A 126 14.24 20.17 15.19
N PRO A 127 13.21 20.19 16.06
CA PRO A 127 12.77 18.99 16.79
C PRO A 127 12.34 17.83 15.89
N LEU A 128 11.77 18.13 14.72
CA LEU A 128 11.29 17.14 13.78
C LEU A 128 12.45 16.49 13.03
N VAL A 129 13.46 17.26 12.63
CA VAL A 129 14.71 16.72 12.07
C VAL A 129 15.46 15.88 13.09
N LYS A 130 15.52 16.33 14.35
CA LYS A 130 16.11 15.55 15.45
C LYS A 130 15.38 14.22 15.66
N LYS A 131 14.04 14.23 15.61
CA LYS A 131 13.22 13.03 15.67
C LYS A 131 13.54 12.08 14.51
N LEU A 132 13.59 12.59 13.28
CA LEU A 132 13.93 11.79 12.09
C LEU A 132 15.33 11.16 12.19
N THR A 133 16.31 11.92 12.66
CA THR A 133 17.70 11.43 12.86
C THR A 133 17.76 10.28 13.86
N ILE A 134 17.00 10.37 14.96
CA ILE A 134 16.88 9.28 15.94
C ILE A 134 16.27 8.04 15.28
N TRP A 135 15.20 8.19 14.50
CA TRP A 135 14.57 7.09 13.77
C TRP A 135 15.51 6.42 12.79
N ARG A 136 16.19 7.21 11.96
CA ARG A 136 17.18 6.72 11.00
C ARG A 136 18.22 5.86 11.72
N ASN A 137 18.88 6.41 12.73
CA ASN A 137 20.03 5.75 13.38
C ASN A 137 19.65 4.44 14.08
N ASN A 138 18.40 4.29 14.50
CA ASN A 138 17.98 3.17 15.33
C ASN A 138 17.12 2.11 14.62
N PHE A 139 16.48 2.48 13.51
CA PHE A 139 15.53 1.63 12.81
C PHE A 139 15.94 1.37 11.36
N PHE A 140 16.32 2.42 10.61
CA PHE A 140 16.54 2.33 9.17
C PHE A 140 18.00 2.10 8.75
N ALA A 141 18.96 2.71 9.45
CA ALA A 141 20.39 2.56 9.15
C ALA A 141 21.04 1.42 9.95
N HIS A 142 20.61 1.23 11.21
CA HIS A 142 21.11 0.18 12.09
C HIS A 142 19.96 -0.37 12.92
N ARG A 143 19.77 -1.70 12.95
CA ARG A 143 18.86 -2.31 13.92
C ARG A 143 19.60 -2.44 15.25
N SER A 144 19.50 -1.43 16.11
CA SER A 144 20.23 -1.45 17.38
C SER A 144 19.77 -2.64 18.23
N THR A 145 20.70 -3.41 18.80
CA THR A 145 20.39 -4.60 19.62
C THR A 145 19.46 -4.25 20.79
N LYS A 146 19.65 -3.04 21.36
CA LYS A 146 18.80 -2.49 22.43
C LYS A 146 17.34 -2.27 21.98
N GLN A 147 17.11 -1.86 20.74
CA GLN A 147 15.75 -1.67 20.23
C GLN A 147 15.15 -2.91 19.58
N ALA A 148 15.95 -3.85 19.11
CA ALA A 148 15.46 -5.18 18.75
C ALA A 148 14.77 -5.86 19.95
N LEU A 149 15.21 -5.54 21.18
CA LEU A 149 14.64 -6.02 22.44
C LEU A 149 13.48 -5.15 22.98
N ASP A 150 13.34 -3.89 22.57
CA ASP A 150 12.31 -2.93 23.01
C ASP A 150 11.76 -2.08 21.85
N ALA A 151 11.27 -2.73 20.80
CA ALA A 151 10.77 -2.03 19.60
C ALA A 151 9.52 -1.19 19.92
N LYS A 152 8.66 -1.66 20.82
CA LYS A 152 7.46 -0.94 21.27
C LYS A 152 7.82 0.36 22.02
N GLY A 153 8.90 0.36 22.80
CA GLY A 153 9.34 1.53 23.55
C GLY A 153 9.84 2.68 22.68
N LEU A 154 10.50 2.44 21.54
CA LEU A 154 10.90 3.55 20.64
C LEU A 154 9.69 4.12 19.91
N VAL A 155 8.87 3.27 19.29
CA VAL A 155 7.68 3.68 18.54
C VAL A 155 6.71 4.46 19.44
N GLY A 156 6.59 4.04 20.71
CA GLY A 156 5.80 4.76 21.72
C GLY A 156 6.43 6.07 22.20
N ARG A 157 7.77 6.15 22.33
CA ARG A 157 8.47 7.35 22.82
C ARG A 157 8.65 8.44 21.77
N TYR A 158 8.76 8.06 20.50
CA TYR A 158 8.97 8.98 19.39
C TYR A 158 8.13 8.54 18.19
N PRO A 159 6.80 8.67 18.19
CA PRO A 159 6.03 8.39 16.98
C PRO A 159 6.42 9.42 15.91
N LEU A 160 6.84 8.94 14.72
CA LEU A 160 6.97 9.76 13.52
C LEU A 160 5.61 9.74 12.81
N LEU A 161 4.87 10.85 12.90
CA LEU A 161 3.51 10.92 12.39
C LEU A 161 3.49 11.11 10.86
N ILE A 162 2.43 10.66 10.19
CA ILE A 162 2.24 10.90 8.76
C ILE A 162 2.23 12.40 8.42
N SER A 163 1.62 13.22 9.28
CA SER A 163 1.64 14.69 9.13
C SER A 163 3.04 15.28 9.27
N GLU A 164 3.86 14.72 10.16
CA GLU A 164 5.25 15.11 10.37
C GLU A 164 6.13 14.77 9.15
N ILE A 165 5.91 13.60 8.53
CA ILE A 165 6.54 13.25 7.23
C ILE A 165 6.15 14.28 6.16
N GLY A 166 4.88 14.66 6.08
CA GLY A 166 4.39 15.69 5.17
C GLY A 166 5.09 17.05 5.38
N THR A 167 5.29 17.46 6.64
CA THR A 167 6.00 18.71 6.97
C THR A 167 7.48 18.68 6.55
N LEU A 168 8.17 17.56 6.78
CA LEU A 168 9.56 17.37 6.33
C LEU A 168 9.66 17.47 4.81
N LEU A 169 8.77 16.78 4.09
CA LEU A 169 8.75 16.83 2.63
C LEU A 169 8.47 18.24 2.10
N ALA A 170 7.44 18.91 2.63
CA ALA A 170 7.10 20.27 2.23
C ALA A 170 8.27 21.24 2.45
N THR A 171 8.96 21.12 3.59
CA THR A 171 10.14 21.93 3.91
C THR A 171 11.29 21.64 2.94
N GLY A 172 11.63 20.37 2.73
CA GLY A 172 12.71 19.95 1.84
C GLY A 172 12.46 20.38 0.40
N VAL A 173 11.27 20.11 -0.14
CA VAL A 173 10.85 20.50 -1.50
C VAL A 173 10.91 22.02 -1.66
N ALA A 174 10.42 22.78 -0.68
CA ALA A 174 10.47 24.24 -0.73
C ALA A 174 11.91 24.77 -0.75
N ILE A 175 12.83 24.13 -0.02
CA ILE A 175 14.26 24.46 -0.03
C ILE A 175 14.86 24.19 -1.40
N VAL A 176 14.77 22.97 -1.92
CA VAL A 176 15.39 22.65 -3.21
C VAL A 176 14.80 23.46 -4.36
N ASN A 177 13.49 23.71 -4.38
CA ASN A 177 12.87 24.57 -5.39
C ASN A 177 13.34 26.04 -5.30
N ARG A 178 13.52 26.57 -4.09
CA ARG A 178 14.05 27.92 -3.90
C ARG A 178 15.45 28.05 -4.49
N TYR A 179 16.35 27.14 -4.12
CA TYR A 179 17.73 27.22 -4.58
C TYR A 179 17.88 26.81 -6.06
N SER A 180 17.04 25.93 -6.60
CA SER A 180 16.94 25.68 -8.05
C SER A 180 16.51 26.93 -8.82
N SER A 181 15.50 27.65 -8.32
CA SER A 181 15.03 28.89 -8.95
C SER A 181 16.11 29.98 -8.92
N LEU A 182 16.83 30.12 -7.81
CA LEU A 182 17.94 31.06 -7.70
C LEU A 182 19.14 30.66 -8.57
N PHE A 183 19.47 29.37 -8.63
CA PHE A 183 20.71 28.91 -9.26
C PHE A 183 20.61 28.75 -10.79
N VAL A 184 19.48 28.20 -11.26
CA VAL A 184 19.24 27.80 -12.66
C VAL A 184 17.85 28.19 -13.20
N ALA A 185 17.07 28.98 -12.44
CA ALA A 185 15.73 29.42 -12.81
C ALA A 185 14.75 28.27 -13.12
N THR A 186 14.84 27.17 -12.39
CA THR A 186 13.92 26.03 -12.50
C THR A 186 13.14 25.79 -11.22
N SER A 187 11.94 25.25 -11.36
CA SER A 187 11.12 24.70 -10.27
C SER A 187 10.66 23.30 -10.63
N HIS A 188 10.61 22.41 -9.66
CA HIS A 188 10.29 21.01 -9.83
C HIS A 188 8.90 20.71 -9.28
N SER A 189 8.07 20.12 -10.14
CA SER A 189 6.75 19.62 -9.77
C SER A 189 6.89 18.35 -8.94
N THR A 190 6.01 18.20 -7.96
CA THR A 190 5.84 16.97 -7.17
C THR A 190 4.58 16.20 -7.55
N GLY A 191 3.88 16.66 -8.58
CA GLY A 191 2.76 15.94 -9.19
C GLY A 191 3.28 14.81 -10.09
N ILE A 192 2.59 13.68 -10.03
CA ILE A 192 2.81 12.53 -10.91
C ILE A 192 1.79 12.57 -12.07
N VAL A 193 2.26 12.29 -13.28
CA VAL A 193 1.37 12.02 -14.43
C VAL A 193 0.73 10.66 -14.22
N GLY A 194 -0.60 10.54 -14.37
CA GLY A 194 -1.32 9.30 -14.05
C GLY A 194 -1.55 9.11 -12.54
N ARG A 195 -1.68 10.21 -11.79
CA ARG A 195 -1.89 10.19 -10.32
C ARG A 195 -3.02 9.26 -9.87
N ASP A 196 -4.07 9.15 -10.67
CA ASP A 196 -5.23 8.33 -10.40
C ASP A 196 -5.25 7.00 -11.16
N ASP A 197 -4.13 6.60 -11.80
CA ASP A 197 -4.05 5.36 -12.58
C ASP A 197 -4.33 4.12 -11.73
N TYR A 198 -3.98 4.16 -10.43
CA TYR A 198 -4.30 3.08 -9.50
C TYR A 198 -5.82 2.81 -9.41
N LYS A 199 -6.67 3.80 -9.69
CA LYS A 199 -8.13 3.62 -9.70
C LYS A 199 -8.59 2.71 -10.82
N TRP A 200 -7.85 2.61 -11.93
CA TRP A 200 -8.18 1.63 -12.98
C TRP A 200 -8.06 0.20 -12.48
N LEU A 201 -7.05 -0.10 -11.67
CA LEU A 201 -6.88 -1.41 -11.05
C LEU A 201 -8.05 -1.74 -10.11
N LEU A 202 -8.45 -0.76 -9.30
CA LEU A 202 -9.56 -0.93 -8.35
C LEU A 202 -10.90 -1.09 -9.08
N LYS A 203 -11.17 -0.31 -10.12
CA LYS A 203 -12.36 -0.45 -10.96
C LYS A 203 -12.42 -1.81 -11.65
N ALA A 204 -11.31 -2.28 -12.22
CA ALA A 204 -11.25 -3.59 -12.84
C ALA A 204 -11.51 -4.72 -11.83
N ALA A 205 -10.99 -4.59 -10.61
CA ALA A 205 -11.28 -5.55 -9.53
C ALA A 205 -12.77 -5.56 -9.16
N ARG A 206 -13.39 -4.38 -9.05
CA ARG A 206 -14.84 -4.24 -8.80
C ARG A 206 -15.66 -4.92 -9.88
N GLU A 207 -15.41 -4.61 -11.15
CA GLU A 207 -16.15 -5.18 -12.28
C GLU A 207 -16.04 -6.72 -12.32
N SER A 208 -14.86 -7.26 -11.99
CA SER A 208 -14.63 -8.70 -11.89
C SER A 208 -15.45 -9.33 -10.76
N LEU A 209 -15.50 -8.68 -9.58
CA LEU A 209 -16.29 -9.15 -8.45
C LEU A 209 -17.79 -9.12 -8.75
N ASP A 210 -18.28 -8.02 -9.30
CA ASP A 210 -19.69 -7.86 -9.68
C ASP A 210 -20.12 -8.95 -10.68
N ALA A 211 -19.27 -9.25 -11.67
CA ALA A 211 -19.52 -10.31 -12.64
C ALA A 211 -19.52 -11.71 -11.99
N TYR A 212 -18.63 -11.95 -11.03
CA TYR A 212 -18.57 -13.20 -10.28
C TYR A 212 -19.82 -13.41 -9.41
N GLU A 213 -20.24 -12.37 -8.68
CA GLU A 213 -21.45 -12.39 -7.87
C GLU A 213 -22.70 -12.62 -8.72
N ALA A 214 -22.83 -11.93 -9.86
CA ALA A 214 -23.93 -12.13 -10.79
C ALA A 214 -23.99 -13.58 -11.30
N ARG A 215 -22.83 -14.20 -11.57
CA ARG A 215 -22.75 -15.61 -11.99
C ARG A 215 -23.19 -16.55 -10.89
N ILE A 216 -22.72 -16.35 -9.65
CA ILE A 216 -23.15 -17.17 -8.50
C ILE A 216 -24.65 -17.03 -8.28
N GLN A 217 -25.18 -15.81 -8.28
CA GLN A 217 -26.61 -15.58 -8.06
C GLN A 217 -27.47 -16.27 -9.12
N LYS A 218 -27.02 -16.27 -10.39
CA LYS A 218 -27.67 -17.01 -11.46
C LYS A 218 -27.68 -18.52 -11.21
N GLN A 219 -26.56 -19.08 -10.72
CA GLN A 219 -26.46 -20.50 -10.37
C GLN A 219 -27.37 -20.85 -9.19
N ILE A 220 -27.38 -20.04 -8.13
CA ILE A 220 -28.29 -20.21 -6.98
C ILE A 220 -29.74 -20.21 -7.46
N ASN A 221 -30.14 -19.22 -8.26
CA ASN A 221 -31.50 -19.11 -8.78
C ASN A 221 -31.90 -20.32 -9.64
N GLN A 222 -30.97 -20.87 -10.44
CA GLN A 222 -31.21 -22.08 -11.24
C GLN A 222 -31.42 -23.31 -10.36
N VAL A 223 -30.57 -23.50 -9.34
CA VAL A 223 -30.70 -24.62 -8.39
C VAL A 223 -32.00 -24.50 -7.61
N SER A 224 -32.33 -23.32 -7.08
CA SER A 224 -33.59 -23.09 -6.35
C SER A 224 -34.81 -23.37 -7.23
N ARG A 225 -34.81 -22.94 -8.50
CA ARG A 225 -35.90 -23.24 -9.45
C ARG A 225 -36.00 -24.73 -9.76
N ALA A 226 -34.88 -25.42 -9.94
CA ALA A 226 -34.87 -26.87 -10.16
C ALA A 226 -35.44 -27.61 -8.93
N SER A 227 -35.05 -27.22 -7.71
CA SER A 227 -35.58 -27.78 -6.46
C SER A 227 -37.08 -27.52 -6.27
N LEU A 228 -37.57 -26.31 -6.58
CA LEU A 228 -39.00 -25.98 -6.55
C LEU A 228 -39.79 -26.79 -7.59
N THR A 229 -39.23 -26.99 -8.79
CA THR A 229 -39.85 -27.79 -9.86
C THR A 229 -39.94 -29.27 -9.46
N LEU A 230 -38.90 -29.80 -8.81
CA LEU A 230 -38.91 -31.16 -8.26
C LEU A 230 -39.94 -31.33 -7.13
N GLN A 231 -40.17 -30.30 -6.31
CA GLN A 231 -41.19 -30.33 -5.24
C GLN A 231 -42.63 -30.17 -5.77
N GLN A 232 -42.82 -29.51 -6.91
CA GLN A 232 -44.14 -29.23 -7.49
C GLN A 232 -44.55 -30.20 -8.62
N ALA A 233 -43.66 -31.11 -9.03
CA ALA A 233 -44.00 -32.14 -10.00
C ALA A 233 -45.11 -33.04 -9.42
N PRO A 234 -46.24 -33.23 -10.12
CA PRO A 234 -47.26 -34.16 -9.66
C PRO A 234 -46.64 -35.57 -9.61
N VAL A 235 -46.85 -36.28 -8.51
CA VAL A 235 -46.55 -37.71 -8.39
C VAL A 235 -47.53 -38.46 -9.31
N ALA A 236 -47.31 -38.39 -10.62
CA ALA A 236 -48.16 -39.01 -11.61
C ALA A 236 -47.29 -39.53 -12.76
N GLY A 237 -47.08 -40.86 -12.75
CA GLY A 237 -46.94 -41.61 -13.99
C GLY A 237 -45.56 -42.14 -14.36
N TYR A 238 -44.86 -42.82 -13.45
CA TYR A 238 -44.07 -44.00 -13.84
C TYR A 238 -44.39 -45.15 -12.88
N MET A 239 -45.62 -45.63 -12.98
CA MET A 239 -45.97 -47.01 -12.63
C MET A 239 -45.90 -47.82 -13.91
N GLU A 240 -44.70 -48.26 -14.28
CA GLU A 240 -44.50 -49.51 -14.99
C GLU A 240 -43.04 -49.93 -14.80
N GLY A 241 -42.80 -50.81 -13.81
CA GLY A 241 -41.54 -51.56 -13.68
C GLY A 241 -40.84 -51.56 -12.31
N GLY A 242 -41.29 -50.81 -11.30
CA GLY A 242 -40.65 -50.80 -9.97
C GLY A 242 -41.28 -51.81 -9.00
N SER A 243 -40.65 -52.97 -8.81
CA SER A 243 -40.99 -53.95 -7.77
C SER A 243 -41.19 -53.28 -6.40
N ALA A 244 -42.15 -53.73 -5.58
CA ALA A 244 -42.48 -53.22 -4.24
C ALA A 244 -41.25 -53.08 -3.32
N ASP A 245 -40.20 -53.85 -3.58
CA ASP A 245 -38.89 -53.81 -2.91
C ASP A 245 -38.19 -52.45 -3.06
N SER A 246 -38.31 -51.80 -4.22
CA SER A 246 -37.64 -50.52 -4.51
C SER A 246 -38.25 -49.34 -3.74
N LYS A 247 -39.58 -49.37 -3.52
CA LYS A 247 -40.29 -48.34 -2.74
C LYS A 247 -39.99 -48.45 -1.26
N MET A 248 -39.96 -49.67 -0.71
CA MET A 248 -39.59 -49.88 0.70
C MET A 248 -38.15 -49.49 0.97
N ARG A 249 -37.22 -49.77 0.05
CA ARG A 249 -35.81 -49.41 0.19
C ARG A 249 -35.60 -47.89 0.22
N ASN A 250 -36.25 -47.15 -0.69
CA ASN A 250 -36.15 -45.68 -0.71
C ASN A 250 -36.74 -45.03 0.55
N GLN A 251 -37.79 -45.62 1.15
CA GLN A 251 -38.38 -45.11 2.38
C GLN A 251 -37.49 -45.37 3.60
N GLN A 252 -36.85 -46.54 3.68
CA GLN A 252 -35.86 -46.84 4.71
C GLN A 252 -34.61 -45.95 4.61
N GLU A 253 -34.14 -45.66 3.40
CA GLU A 253 -33.01 -44.74 3.17
C GLU A 253 -33.34 -43.33 3.66
N PHE A 254 -34.55 -42.83 3.40
CA PHE A 254 -34.98 -41.50 3.83
C PHE A 254 -35.11 -41.37 5.35
N GLU A 255 -35.70 -42.37 6.01
CA GLU A 255 -35.82 -42.41 7.48
C GLU A 255 -34.44 -42.46 8.15
N LEU A 256 -33.51 -43.23 7.59
CA LEU A 256 -32.15 -43.36 8.10
C LEU A 256 -31.34 -42.06 7.91
N ALA A 257 -31.49 -41.38 6.77
CA ALA A 257 -30.87 -40.08 6.53
C ALA A 257 -31.39 -38.99 7.50
N ASN A 258 -32.69 -39.01 7.79
CA ASN A 258 -33.28 -38.10 8.78
C ASN A 258 -32.76 -38.39 10.19
N ARG A 259 -32.56 -39.65 10.56
CA ARG A 259 -31.96 -40.00 11.86
C ARG A 259 -30.50 -39.60 11.94
N PHE A 260 -29.73 -39.76 10.87
CA PHE A 260 -28.34 -39.30 10.80
C PHE A 260 -28.24 -37.78 10.98
N HIS A 261 -29.11 -37.01 10.32
CA HIS A 261 -29.12 -35.55 10.43
C HIS A 261 -29.47 -35.06 11.83
N ASN A 262 -30.31 -35.80 12.56
CA ASN A 262 -30.80 -35.43 13.89
C ASN A 262 -30.10 -36.16 15.05
N ALA A 263 -28.98 -36.84 14.79
CA ALA A 263 -28.24 -37.58 15.81
C ALA A 263 -27.70 -36.61 16.89
N ALA A 264 -27.92 -36.96 18.16
CA ALA A 264 -27.58 -36.08 19.29
C ALA A 264 -26.08 -36.14 19.67
N ASP A 265 -25.38 -37.21 19.25
CA ASP A 265 -23.96 -37.40 19.51
C ASP A 265 -23.20 -37.95 18.29
N GLN A 266 -21.86 -37.78 18.34
CA GLN A 266 -20.97 -38.12 17.23
C GLN A 266 -20.85 -39.63 16.98
N GLU A 267 -21.06 -40.47 17.99
CA GLU A 267 -20.92 -41.92 17.86
C GLU A 267 -22.16 -42.51 17.16
N GLU A 268 -23.35 -41.99 17.50
CA GLU A 268 -24.59 -42.28 16.80
C GLU A 268 -24.57 -41.77 15.35
N ALA A 269 -24.11 -40.54 15.11
CA ALA A 269 -23.96 -40.00 13.76
C ALA A 269 -23.04 -40.89 12.92
N ARG A 270 -21.88 -41.30 13.46
CA ARG A 270 -20.95 -42.16 12.74
C ARG A 270 -21.57 -43.52 12.38
N ARG A 271 -22.29 -44.16 13.32
CA ARG A 271 -22.96 -45.45 13.08
C ARG A 271 -24.03 -45.34 12.00
N LEU A 272 -24.88 -44.31 12.08
CA LEU A 272 -25.96 -44.07 11.10
C LEU A 272 -25.40 -43.71 9.72
N GLY A 273 -24.28 -42.98 9.67
CA GLY A 273 -23.57 -42.66 8.44
C GLY A 273 -22.97 -43.91 7.76
N ASP A 274 -22.38 -44.82 8.54
CA ASP A 274 -21.88 -46.10 8.03
C ASP A 274 -23.01 -47.00 7.50
N GLU A 275 -24.17 -46.99 8.16
CA GLU A 275 -25.37 -47.75 7.75
C GLU A 275 -25.98 -47.19 6.47
N LEU A 276 -26.13 -45.86 6.38
CA LEU A 276 -26.59 -45.16 5.18
C LEU A 276 -25.62 -45.38 4.02
N GLY A 277 -24.31 -45.33 4.28
CA GLY A 277 -23.28 -45.60 3.29
C GLY A 277 -23.37 -47.01 2.71
N ARG A 278 -23.62 -48.04 3.53
CA ARG A 278 -23.82 -49.42 3.04
C ARG A 278 -25.10 -49.58 2.23
N MET A 279 -26.16 -48.86 2.61
CA MET A 279 -27.46 -48.94 1.95
C MET A 279 -27.42 -48.31 0.55
N VAL A 280 -26.74 -47.16 0.41
CA VAL A 280 -26.59 -46.38 -0.83
C VAL A 280 -25.49 -46.91 -1.74
N PHE A 281 -24.33 -47.30 -1.18
CA PHE A 281 -23.14 -47.65 -1.97
C PHE A 281 -22.81 -49.15 -1.98
N GLY A 282 -23.56 -49.98 -1.26
CA GLY A 282 -23.28 -51.40 -1.10
C GLY A 282 -22.06 -51.69 -0.19
N GLN A 283 -21.88 -52.94 0.23
CA GLN A 283 -20.72 -53.32 1.05
C GLN A 283 -19.43 -53.19 0.23
N LYS A 284 -18.52 -52.30 0.63
CA LYS A 284 -17.12 -52.37 0.19
C LYS A 284 -16.52 -53.67 0.72
N THR A 285 -16.12 -54.59 -0.17
CA THR A 285 -15.19 -55.67 0.17
C THR A 285 -13.88 -55.08 0.69
N PRO A 286 -13.27 -55.65 1.74
CA PRO A 286 -12.04 -55.13 2.31
C PRO A 286 -10.87 -55.38 1.34
N PHE A 287 -10.17 -54.33 0.94
CA PHE A 287 -8.83 -54.49 0.36
C PHE A 287 -7.93 -55.08 1.43
N SER A 288 -7.59 -56.36 1.22
CA SER A 288 -6.52 -57.07 1.89
C SER A 288 -5.26 -56.94 1.03
N ARG A 289 -4.13 -56.67 1.71
CA ARG A 289 -2.76 -56.44 1.24
C ARG A 289 -2.38 -54.99 0.96
#